data_AF-A0A7K2XMJ2-F1
#
_entry.id   AF-A0A7K2XMJ2-F1
#
_cell.length_a   1.000
_cell.length_b   1.000
_cell.length_c   1.000
_cell.angle_alpha   90.00
_cell.angle_beta   90.00
_cell.angle_gamma   90.00
#
_symmetry.space_group_name_H-M   'P 1'
#
loop_
_entity.id
_entity.type
_entity.pdbx_description
1 polymer ?
#
loop_
_entity_poly.entity_id
_entity_poly.type
_entity_poly.pdbx_seq_one_letter_code
_entity_poly.pdbx_strand_id
1 'polypeptide(L)'
;GAWPAHARAGNTALSWLLKRRTGLRLRDLGPMRTARREALLELDLSDRRSGYPLEMVVRAADAGWRVREVDVPYLPRAGRSKVTGTWKGTWQAVNDMRRVLDAPVAVGGVRP
;
A
#
# COMPACT_ATOMS: atom_id res chain seq x y z
N GLY A 1 -12.00 -21.35 -3.39
CA GLY A 1 -10.71 -20.76 -3.83
C GLY A 1 -10.71 -19.29 -3.51
N ALA A 2 -10.07 -18.90 -2.40
CA ALA A 2 -10.45 -17.70 -1.65
C ALA A 2 -10.08 -16.35 -2.29
N TRP A 3 -9.22 -16.32 -3.32
CA TRP A 3 -8.80 -15.09 -4.00
C TRP A 3 -8.98 -15.25 -5.52
N PRO A 4 -9.63 -14.31 -6.22
CA PRO A 4 -9.68 -14.33 -7.68
C PRO A 4 -8.28 -14.13 -8.29
N ALA A 5 -8.01 -14.74 -9.45
CA ALA A 5 -6.69 -14.65 -10.10
C ALA A 5 -6.25 -13.21 -10.40
N HIS A 6 -7.19 -12.34 -10.76
CA HIS A 6 -6.92 -10.92 -11.00
C HIS A 6 -6.55 -10.14 -9.73
N ALA A 7 -7.10 -10.51 -8.56
CA ALA A 7 -6.72 -9.92 -7.29
C ALA A 7 -5.27 -10.25 -6.92
N ARG A 8 -4.83 -11.50 -7.19
CA ARG A 8 -3.44 -11.91 -7.02
C ARG A 8 -2.52 -11.15 -7.97
N ALA A 9 -2.88 -11.04 -9.25
CA ALA A 9 -2.11 -10.31 -10.25
C ALA A 9 -1.95 -8.82 -9.87
N GLY A 10 -3.02 -8.17 -9.39
CA GLY A 10 -2.98 -6.79 -8.90
C GLY A 10 -2.03 -6.61 -7.71
N ASN A 11 -2.09 -7.50 -6.72
CA ASN A 11 -1.20 -7.45 -5.56
C ASN A 11 0.28 -7.67 -5.95
N THR A 12 0.56 -8.59 -6.88
CA THR A 12 1.91 -8.83 -7.40
C THR A 12 2.44 -7.61 -8.16
N ALA A 13 1.63 -7.01 -9.04
CA ALA A 13 2.03 -5.82 -9.80
C ALA A 13 2.31 -4.64 -8.86
N LEU A 14 1.47 -4.43 -7.85
CA LEU A 14 1.64 -3.37 -6.87
C LEU A 14 2.91 -3.57 -6.02
N SER A 15 3.12 -4.79 -5.53
CA SER A 15 4.32 -5.13 -4.75
C SER A 15 5.59 -4.92 -5.57
N TRP A 16 5.56 -5.23 -6.86
CA TRP A 16 6.67 -5.00 -7.77
C TRP A 16 6.92 -3.51 -8.03
N LEU A 17 5.87 -2.73 -8.31
CA LEU A 17 6.00 -1.29 -8.49
C LEU A 17 6.55 -0.60 -7.24
N LEU A 18 6.05 -0.98 -6.06
CA LEU A 18 6.52 -0.49 -4.78
C LEU A 18 8.01 -0.81 -4.59
N LYS A 19 8.42 -2.06 -4.86
CA LYS A 19 9.83 -2.46 -4.80
C LYS A 19 10.70 -1.64 -5.77
N ARG A 20 10.21 -1.36 -6.97
CA ARG A 20 10.94 -0.54 -7.95
C ARG A 20 11.11 0.91 -7.50
N ARG A 21 10.09 1.51 -6.87
CA ARG A 21 10.13 2.91 -6.43
C ARG A 21 10.84 3.13 -5.09
N THR A 22 10.71 2.20 -4.16
CA THR A 22 11.11 2.37 -2.76
C THR A 22 12.22 1.43 -2.30
N GLY A 23 12.52 0.39 -3.08
CA GLY A 23 13.42 -0.69 -2.67
C GLY A 23 12.81 -1.68 -1.66
N LEU A 24 11.63 -1.41 -1.11
CA LEU A 24 10.98 -2.27 -0.12
C LEU A 24 10.50 -3.59 -0.75
N ARG A 25 10.73 -4.70 -0.03
CA ARG A 25 10.24 -6.03 -0.42
C ARG A 25 9.04 -6.40 0.45
N LEU A 26 7.85 -5.98 0.02
CA LEU A 26 6.58 -6.40 0.62
C LEU A 26 5.91 -7.44 -0.28
N ARG A 27 5.26 -8.45 0.32
CA ARG A 27 4.48 -9.48 -0.40
C ARG A 27 3.04 -9.02 -0.61
N ASP A 28 2.51 -8.22 0.30
CA ASP A 28 1.21 -7.58 0.15
C ASP A 28 1.15 -6.25 0.90
N LEU A 29 0.06 -5.52 0.63
CA LEU A 29 -0.36 -4.42 1.49
C LEU A 29 -1.33 -4.98 2.53
N GLY A 30 -0.80 -5.61 3.57
CA GLY A 30 -1.57 -6.18 4.67
C GLY A 30 -2.56 -5.18 5.31
N PRO A 31 -3.64 -5.68 5.95
CA PRO A 31 -4.70 -4.83 6.51
C PRO A 31 -4.27 -4.05 7.76
N MET A 32 -3.20 -4.48 8.43
CA MET A 32 -2.67 -3.84 9.64
C MET A 32 -1.26 -3.32 9.40
N ARG A 33 -0.99 -2.12 9.92
CA ARG A 33 0.32 -1.47 9.97
C ARG A 33 0.46 -0.79 11.32
N THR A 34 1.65 -0.82 11.89
CA THR A 34 1.94 -0.21 13.19
C THR A 34 3.22 0.61 13.09
N ALA A 35 3.18 1.85 13.58
CA ALA A 35 4.33 2.73 13.69
C ALA A 35 4.09 3.73 14.84
N ARG A 36 5.11 4.51 15.21
CA ARG A 36 4.96 5.54 16.24
C ARG A 36 3.97 6.61 15.78
N ARG A 37 3.10 7.07 16.69
CA ARG A 37 2.03 8.03 16.37
C ARG A 37 2.56 9.31 15.74
N GLU A 38 3.55 9.93 16.36
CA GLU A 38 4.15 11.18 15.89
C GLU A 38 4.70 11.03 14.47
N ALA A 39 5.50 9.98 14.27
CA ALA A 39 6.07 9.64 12.98
C ALA A 39 4.97 9.42 11.90
N LEU A 40 3.85 8.77 12.24
CA LEU A 40 2.71 8.61 11.31
C LEU A 40 2.02 9.92 10.96
N LEU A 41 1.93 10.86 11.89
CA LEU A 41 1.36 12.18 11.65
C LEU A 41 2.28 13.02 10.74
N GLU A 42 3.59 12.89 10.92
CA GLU A 42 4.60 13.57 10.10
C GLU A 42 4.60 13.10 8.63
N LEU A 43 4.09 11.90 8.34
CA LEU A 43 3.92 11.44 6.96
C LEU A 43 2.87 12.25 6.18
N ASP A 44 1.99 13.02 6.85
CA ASP A 44 0.99 13.89 6.22
C ASP A 44 0.11 13.18 5.17
N LEU A 45 -0.41 11.99 5.52
CA LEU A 45 -1.20 11.16 4.63
C LEU A 45 -2.51 11.85 4.22
N SER A 46 -2.80 11.85 2.93
CA SER A 46 -3.88 12.65 2.34
C SER A 46 -5.01 11.81 1.74
N ASP A 47 -4.71 10.61 1.24
CA ASP A 47 -5.70 9.72 0.66
C ASP A 47 -6.57 9.08 1.76
N ARG A 48 -7.90 9.24 1.66
CA ARG A 48 -8.87 8.68 2.62
C ARG A 48 -9.62 7.46 2.10
N ARG A 49 -9.22 6.93 0.95
CA ARG A 49 -9.87 5.83 0.24
C ARG A 49 -8.90 4.65 0.16
N SER A 50 -8.90 3.93 -0.96
CA SER A 50 -8.04 2.77 -1.18
C SER A 50 -6.57 3.12 -1.43
N GLY A 51 -6.21 4.39 -1.62
CA GLY A 51 -4.82 4.82 -1.81
C GLY A 51 -4.02 4.94 -0.52
N TYR A 52 -4.70 5.14 0.62
CA TYR A 52 -4.09 5.30 1.95
C TYR A 52 -3.01 4.26 2.27
N PRO A 53 -3.22 2.94 2.09
CA PRO A 53 -2.22 1.94 2.45
C PRO A 53 -0.95 2.03 1.61
N LEU A 54 -1.07 2.46 0.35
CA LEU A 54 0.06 2.62 -0.55
C LEU A 54 0.81 3.92 -0.25
N GLU A 55 0.08 5.02 -0.08
CA GLU A 55 0.66 6.33 0.27
C GLU A 55 1.49 6.24 1.54
N MET A 56 0.98 5.56 2.57
CA MET A 56 1.71 5.33 3.82
C MET A 56 3.07 4.66 3.60
N VAL A 57 3.11 3.60 2.80
CA VAL A 57 4.34 2.82 2.61
C VAL A 57 5.33 3.59 1.74
N VAL A 58 4.86 4.28 0.70
CA VAL A 58 5.71 5.13 -0.14
C VAL A 58 6.33 6.26 0.67
N ARG A 59 5.53 7.01 1.44
CA ARG A 59 6.04 8.11 2.26
C ARG A 59 6.93 7.63 3.40
N ALA A 60 6.63 6.49 4.02
CA ALA A 60 7.53 5.89 5.02
C ALA A 60 8.89 5.52 4.40
N ALA A 61 8.92 4.98 3.18
CA ALA A 61 10.16 4.68 2.50
C ALA A 61 10.94 5.94 2.09
N ASP A 62 10.24 6.95 1.57
CA ASP A 62 10.83 8.25 1.22
C ASP A 62 11.40 8.97 2.48
N ALA A 63 10.76 8.78 3.65
CA ALA A 63 11.27 9.22 4.95
C ALA A 63 12.39 8.35 5.53
N GLY A 64 12.88 7.34 4.79
CA GLY A 64 13.99 6.47 5.20
C GLY A 64 13.63 5.44 6.27
N TRP A 65 12.34 5.15 6.49
CA TRP A 65 11.94 4.20 7.53
C TRP A 65 12.32 2.77 7.17
N ARG A 66 12.64 1.99 8.19
CA ARG A 66 12.83 0.53 8.07
C ARG A 66 11.48 -0.16 8.21
N VAL A 67 10.92 -0.59 7.08
CA VAL A 67 9.67 -1.36 7.05
C VAL A 67 9.98 -2.86 7.10
N ARG A 68 9.29 -3.59 7.98
CA ARG A 68 9.35 -5.06 8.05
C ARG A 68 7.95 -5.63 7.94
N GLU A 69 7.84 -6.71 7.19
CA GLU A 69 6.64 -7.52 7.12
C GLU A 69 6.74 -8.64 8.16
N VAL A 70 5.68 -8.85 8.93
CA VAL A 70 5.59 -9.89 9.96
C VAL A 70 4.43 -10.79 9.61
N ASP A 71 4.71 -12.09 9.47
CA ASP A 71 3.66 -13.08 9.25
C ASP A 71 2.79 -13.19 10.50
N VAL A 72 1.51 -12.87 10.35
CA VAL A 72 0.49 -13.04 11.39
C VAL A 72 -0.41 -14.20 10.98
N PRO A 73 -0.66 -15.20 11.85
CA PRO A 73 -1.61 -16.27 11.57
C PRO A 73 -2.98 -15.67 11.26
N TYR A 74 -3.40 -15.77 10.00
CA TYR A 74 -4.67 -15.24 9.54
C TYR A 74 -5.71 -16.37 9.47
N LEU A 75 -6.83 -16.21 10.17
CA LEU A 75 -7.95 -17.14 10.10
C LEU A 75 -8.69 -16.98 8.76
N PRO A 76 -9.12 -18.07 8.09
CA PRO A 76 -9.84 -17.96 6.83
C PRO A 76 -11.11 -17.13 7.00
N ARG A 77 -11.24 -16.04 6.23
CA ARG A 77 -12.46 -15.23 6.22
C ARG A 77 -13.51 -15.88 5.32
N ALA A 78 -14.74 -16.06 5.83
CA ALA A 78 -15.92 -16.32 5.01
C ALA A 78 -16.50 -15.00 4.48
N GLY A 79 -16.55 -14.81 3.15
CA GLY A 79 -17.20 -13.65 2.50
C GLY A 79 -16.64 -13.28 1.12
N ARG A 80 -17.44 -12.59 0.28
CA ARG A 80 -17.02 -12.06 -1.04
C ARG A 80 -16.33 -10.69 -0.88
N SER A 81 -15.24 -10.48 -1.61
CA SER A 81 -14.51 -9.19 -1.60
C SER A 81 -15.37 -8.06 -2.20
N LYS A 82 -15.44 -6.92 -1.48
CA LYS A 82 -16.20 -5.73 -1.90
C LYS A 82 -15.55 -4.96 -3.06
N VAL A 83 -14.27 -5.20 -3.35
CA VAL A 83 -13.47 -4.38 -4.28
C VAL A 83 -12.92 -5.20 -5.46
N THR A 84 -12.52 -6.45 -5.26
CA THR A 84 -11.91 -7.30 -6.29
C THR A 84 -12.92 -8.16 -7.05
N GLY A 85 -14.16 -7.70 -7.22
CA GLY A 85 -15.20 -8.45 -7.95
C GLY A 85 -15.05 -8.43 -9.47
N THR A 86 -14.42 -7.39 -10.04
CA THR A 86 -14.38 -7.17 -11.50
C THR A 86 -13.00 -6.73 -12.00
N TRP A 87 -12.70 -7.07 -13.26
CA TRP A 87 -11.48 -6.62 -13.96
C TRP A 87 -11.36 -5.10 -14.02
N LYS A 88 -12.48 -4.39 -14.28
CA LYS A 88 -12.54 -2.93 -14.29
C LYS A 88 -12.16 -2.32 -12.95
N GLY A 89 -12.70 -2.85 -11.84
CA GLY A 89 -12.36 -2.38 -10.50
C GLY A 89 -10.89 -2.61 -10.14
N THR A 90 -10.30 -3.70 -10.64
CA THR A 90 -8.87 -3.99 -10.47
C THR A 90 -8.01 -3.00 -11.26
N TRP A 91 -8.38 -2.69 -12.50
CA TRP A 91 -7.64 -1.73 -13.32
C TRP A 91 -7.73 -0.31 -12.78
N GLN A 92 -8.91 0.13 -12.33
CA GLN A 92 -9.08 1.42 -11.66
C GLN A 92 -8.22 1.53 -10.40
N ALA A 93 -8.19 0.49 -9.56
CA ALA A 93 -7.32 0.46 -8.39
C ALA A 93 -5.84 0.59 -8.76
N VAL A 94 -5.38 -0.12 -9.80
CA VAL A 94 -4.00 -0.01 -10.29
C VAL A 94 -3.70 1.39 -10.82
N ASN A 95 -4.64 2.02 -11.53
CA ASN A 95 -4.44 3.36 -12.08
C ASN A 95 -4.40 4.44 -10.99
N ASP A 96 -5.28 4.34 -9.99
CA ASP A 96 -5.27 5.23 -8.82
C ASP A 96 -3.95 5.09 -8.04
N MET A 97 -3.46 3.86 -7.90
CA MET A 97 -2.20 3.55 -7.22
C MET A 97 -0.97 4.04 -8.01
N ARG A 98 -1.00 4.03 -9.34
CA ARG A 98 0.05 4.63 -10.18
C ARG A 98 0.22 6.11 -9.88
N ARG A 99 -0.90 6.84 -9.74
CA ARG A 99 -0.84 8.27 -9.42
C ARG A 99 -0.14 8.57 -8.09
N VAL A 100 -0.24 7.66 -7.11
CA VAL A 100 0.47 7.75 -5.82
C VAL A 100 1.96 7.46 -5.98
N LEU A 101 2.33 6.54 -6.87
CA LEU A 101 3.72 6.19 -7.15
C LEU A 101 4.46 7.26 -7.97
N ASP A 102 3.73 7.95 -8.85
CA ASP A 102 4.25 9.04 -9.68
C ASP A 102 4.30 10.39 -8.93
N ALA A 103 3.76 10.44 -7.71
CA ALA A 103 3.85 11.62 -6.87
C ALA A 103 5.34 11.93 -6.57
N PRO A 104 5.77 13.20 -6.66
CA PRO A 104 7.13 13.58 -6.29
C PRO A 104 7.41 13.19 -4.84
N VAL A 105 8.66 12.84 -4.54
CA VAL A 105 9.13 12.59 -3.17
C VAL A 105 8.64 13.74 -2.31
N ALA A 106 7.86 13.43 -1.27
CA ALA A 106 7.50 14.43 -0.27
C ALA A 106 8.80 14.83 0.45
N VAL A 107 9.41 15.92 0.01
CA VAL A 107 10.53 16.53 0.72
C VAL A 107 9.95 16.97 2.05
N GLY A 108 10.27 16.22 3.10
CA GLY A 108 9.82 16.49 4.46
C GLY A 108 10.15 17.95 4.79
N GLY A 109 9.12 18.77 4.88
CA GLY A 109 9.23 20.12 5.39
C GLY A 109 9.60 20.03 6.86
N VAL A 110 10.90 20.09 7.16
CA VAL A 110 11.37 20.65 8.42
C VAL A 110 10.87 22.09 8.41
N ARG A 111 9.74 22.34 9.08
CA ARG A 111 9.39 23.71 9.47
C ARG A 111 10.27 24.07 10.67
N PRO A 112 10.92 25.25 10.65
CA PRO A 112 11.78 25.71 11.75
C PRO A 112 10.99 25.87 13.06
#